data_AF-A0A0M3J8Q6-F1
#
_entry.id   AF-A0A0M3J8Q6-F1
#
_cell.length_a   1.000
_cell.length_b   1.000
_cell.length_c   1.000
_cell.angle_alpha   90.00
_cell.angle_beta   90.00
_cell.angle_gamma   90.00
#
_symmetry.space_group_name_H-M   'P 1'
#
loop_
_entity.id
_entity.type
_entity.pdbx_description
1 polymer ?
#
loop_
_entity_poly.entity_id
_entity_poly.type
_entity_poly.pdbx_seq_one_letter_code
_entity_poly.pdbx_strand_id
1 'polypeptide(L)'
;LDPEEQGLRRATHHMIRAMTAGMAAITCRDPLSTTLQGYLKQAFINSLHGVSIGPEQHKLIDEASLTIAEDNVELATNFIVKSACEKATPDMDKRMENEFLMRKQARQEGRQYADPVALARAQSLPEKIRPRVGAITAQQMAIYEEFSSKICGFKPTTAEDMIVDYSVMKSSTPTTMQSVVHH
;
A
#
# COMPACT_ATOMS: atom_id res chain seq x y z
N LEU A 1 13.48 6.80 -19.23
CA LEU A 1 14.81 7.40 -19.51
C LEU A 1 15.72 7.44 -18.28
N ASP A 2 15.22 7.01 -17.11
CA ASP A 2 16.05 6.76 -15.93
C ASP A 2 16.76 5.41 -16.05
N PRO A 3 18.11 5.38 -15.98
CA PRO A 3 18.87 4.15 -16.03
C PRO A 3 18.83 3.35 -14.71
N GLU A 4 18.41 3.95 -13.60
CA GLU A 4 18.50 3.34 -12.27
C GLU A 4 17.19 2.63 -11.88
N GLU A 5 17.28 1.33 -11.58
CA GLU A 5 16.11 0.54 -11.17
C GLU A 5 15.61 0.88 -9.77
N GLN A 6 16.47 1.37 -8.88
CA GLN A 6 16.09 1.65 -7.48
C GLN A 6 15.07 2.79 -7.38
N GLY A 7 15.28 3.87 -8.14
CA GLY A 7 14.34 5.00 -8.20
C GLY A 7 12.98 4.56 -8.74
N LEU A 8 13.00 3.80 -9.84
CA LEU A 8 11.79 3.22 -10.43
C LEU A 8 11.04 2.31 -9.45
N ARG A 9 11.75 1.41 -8.76
CA ARG A 9 11.16 0.49 -7.80
C ARG A 9 10.50 1.25 -6.64
N ARG A 10 11.20 2.22 -6.06
CA ARG A 10 10.66 3.06 -4.97
C ARG A 10 9.40 3.82 -5.41
N ALA A 11 9.46 4.51 -6.54
CA ALA A 11 8.31 5.25 -7.09
C ALA A 11 7.10 4.33 -7.30
N THR A 12 7.35 3.15 -7.86
CA THR A 12 6.32 2.15 -8.13
C THR A 12 5.68 1.65 -6.83
N HIS A 13 6.47 1.35 -5.80
CA HIS A 13 5.98 0.87 -4.51
C HIS A 13 5.10 1.89 -3.81
N HIS A 14 5.51 3.15 -3.75
CA HIS A 14 4.71 4.20 -3.14
C HIS A 14 3.38 4.39 -3.88
N MET A 15 3.45 4.47 -5.21
CA MET A 15 2.26 4.66 -6.03
C MET A 15 1.27 3.49 -5.91
N ILE A 16 1.73 2.24 -6.03
CA ILE A 16 0.80 1.09 -6.00
C ILE A 16 0.13 0.96 -4.64
N ARG A 17 0.86 1.19 -3.54
CA ARG A 17 0.28 1.16 -2.19
C ARG A 17 -0.79 2.23 -2.01
N ALA A 18 -0.51 3.47 -2.41
CA ALA A 18 -1.48 4.56 -2.29
C ALA A 18 -2.74 4.33 -3.15
N MET A 19 -2.56 3.87 -4.40
CA MET A 19 -3.68 3.58 -5.30
C MET A 19 -4.51 2.39 -4.81
N THR A 20 -3.86 1.29 -4.41
CA THR A 20 -4.54 0.12 -3.84
C THR A 20 -5.30 0.51 -2.59
N ALA A 21 -4.73 1.37 -1.74
CA ALA A 21 -5.41 1.78 -0.51
C ALA A 21 -6.70 2.54 -0.79
N GLY A 22 -6.65 3.56 -1.66
CA GLY A 22 -7.84 4.32 -2.04
C GLY A 22 -8.91 3.44 -2.69
N MET A 23 -8.50 2.56 -3.62
CA MET A 23 -9.43 1.65 -4.30
C MET A 23 -10.08 0.65 -3.33
N ALA A 24 -9.30 0.04 -2.44
CA ALA A 24 -9.80 -0.90 -1.44
C ALA A 24 -10.79 -0.21 -0.50
N ALA A 25 -10.46 0.97 0.02
CA ALA A 25 -11.32 1.72 0.93
C ALA A 25 -12.67 2.07 0.31
N ILE A 26 -12.68 2.57 -0.94
CA ILE A 26 -13.92 2.91 -1.65
C ILE A 26 -14.75 1.66 -1.95
N THR A 27 -14.09 0.57 -2.35
CA THR A 27 -14.79 -0.64 -2.81
C THR A 27 -15.42 -1.42 -1.66
N CYS A 28 -14.72 -1.54 -0.52
CA CYS A 28 -15.15 -2.46 0.53
C CYS A 28 -16.01 -1.82 1.62
N ARG A 29 -15.97 -0.49 1.83
CA ARG A 29 -16.62 0.16 2.98
C ARG A 29 -18.14 -0.11 3.06
N ASP A 30 -18.89 0.21 2.00
CA ASP A 30 -20.35 0.10 2.04
C ASP A 30 -20.84 -1.37 2.07
N PRO A 31 -20.27 -2.30 1.26
CA PRO A 31 -20.58 -3.71 1.37
C PRO A 31 -20.24 -4.31 2.74
N LEU A 32 -19.13 -3.86 3.34
CA LEU A 32 -18.67 -4.31 4.66
C LEU A 32 -19.63 -3.85 5.76
N SER A 33 -20.08 -2.59 5.73
CA SER A 33 -21.08 -2.07 6.67
C SER A 33 -22.35 -2.92 6.65
N THR A 34 -22.89 -3.16 5.45
CA THR A 34 -24.12 -3.97 5.26
C THR A 34 -23.95 -5.39 5.77
N THR A 35 -22.79 -6.00 5.48
CA THR A 35 -22.48 -7.38 5.87
C THR A 35 -22.27 -7.52 7.38
N LEU A 36 -21.54 -6.59 8.01
CA LEU A 36 -21.35 -6.53 9.46
C LEU A 36 -22.70 -6.43 10.17
N GLN A 37 -23.55 -5.50 9.74
CA GLN A 37 -24.87 -5.32 10.32
C GLN A 37 -25.71 -6.62 10.21
N GLY A 38 -25.70 -7.27 9.04
CA GLY A 38 -26.41 -8.53 8.83
C GLY A 38 -25.94 -9.65 9.75
N TYR A 39 -24.62 -9.81 9.92
CA TYR A 39 -24.07 -10.82 10.83
C TYR A 39 -24.37 -10.53 12.30
N LEU A 40 -24.32 -9.27 12.71
CA LEU A 40 -24.66 -8.86 14.08
C LEU A 40 -26.13 -9.16 14.40
N LYS A 41 -27.06 -8.80 13.50
CA LYS A 41 -28.49 -9.11 13.66
C LYS A 41 -28.72 -10.61 13.82
N GLN A 42 -28.11 -11.42 12.94
CA GLN A 42 -28.22 -12.87 13.01
C GLN A 42 -27.64 -13.43 14.31
N ALA A 43 -26.50 -12.91 14.75
CA ALA A 43 -25.86 -13.33 16.00
C ALA A 43 -26.72 -13.00 17.22
N PHE A 44 -27.33 -11.82 17.29
CA PHE A 44 -28.23 -11.43 18.37
C PHE A 44 -29.49 -12.30 18.41
N ILE A 45 -30.14 -12.53 17.26
CA ILE A 45 -31.32 -13.40 17.17
C ILE A 45 -30.97 -14.82 17.65
N ASN A 46 -29.87 -15.39 17.15
CA ASN A 46 -29.43 -16.74 17.52
C ASN A 46 -29.11 -16.85 19.03
N SER A 47 -28.53 -15.81 19.62
CA SER A 47 -28.15 -15.81 21.03
C SER A 47 -29.35 -15.66 21.97
N LEU A 48 -30.46 -15.09 21.48
CA LEU A 48 -31.71 -14.92 22.23
C LEU A 48 -32.70 -16.08 22.02
N HIS A 49 -32.24 -17.19 21.45
CA HIS A 49 -33.05 -18.41 21.30
C HIS A 49 -33.66 -18.83 22.65
N GLY A 50 -34.99 -18.95 22.68
CA GLY A 50 -35.76 -19.30 23.88
C GLY A 50 -36.48 -18.13 24.56
N VAL A 51 -36.20 -16.89 24.15
CA VAL A 51 -36.96 -15.69 24.56
C VAL A 51 -37.91 -15.31 23.42
N SER A 52 -39.17 -15.02 23.72
CA SER A 52 -40.09 -14.48 22.71
C SER A 52 -39.61 -13.09 22.30
N ILE A 53 -39.09 -12.97 21.08
CA ILE A 53 -38.63 -11.70 20.53
C ILE A 53 -39.87 -10.92 20.07
N GLY A 54 -40.23 -9.89 20.85
CA GLY A 54 -41.30 -8.96 20.50
C GLY A 54 -40.83 -7.90 19.48
N PRO A 55 -41.77 -7.10 18.95
CA PRO A 55 -41.45 -6.03 18.00
C PRO A 55 -40.45 -5.00 18.53
N GLU A 56 -40.48 -4.71 19.83
CA GLU A 56 -39.56 -3.76 20.48
C GLU A 56 -38.14 -4.33 20.57
N GLN A 57 -37.98 -5.63 20.88
CA GLN A 57 -36.67 -6.27 20.87
C GLN A 57 -36.07 -6.31 19.46
N HIS A 58 -36.88 -6.52 18.42
CA HIS A 58 -36.40 -6.44 17.03
C HIS A 58 -35.82 -5.06 16.70
N LYS A 59 -36.49 -3.98 17.10
CA LYS A 59 -35.96 -2.62 16.92
C LYS A 59 -34.64 -2.40 17.66
N LEU A 60 -34.54 -2.87 18.91
CA LEU A 60 -33.30 -2.76 19.69
C LEU A 60 -32.14 -3.52 19.06
N ILE A 61 -32.41 -4.72 18.52
CA ILE A 61 -31.41 -5.52 17.79
C ILE A 61 -30.95 -4.78 16.53
N ASP A 62 -31.89 -4.20 15.78
CA ASP A 62 -31.59 -3.45 14.56
C ASP A 62 -30.75 -2.21 14.85
N GLU A 63 -31.11 -1.45 15.87
CA GLU A 63 -30.40 -0.25 16.33
C GLU A 63 -28.99 -0.60 16.83
N ALA A 64 -28.87 -1.59 17.74
CA ALA A 64 -27.58 -2.03 18.25
C ALA A 64 -26.66 -2.54 17.14
N SER A 65 -27.19 -3.30 16.18
CA SER A 65 -26.41 -3.81 15.04
C SER A 65 -25.92 -2.68 14.13
N LEU A 66 -26.75 -1.65 13.92
CA LEU A 66 -26.38 -0.48 13.13
C LEU A 66 -25.24 0.29 13.82
N THR A 67 -25.42 0.66 15.09
CA THR A 67 -24.41 1.42 15.84
C THR A 67 -23.08 0.68 15.90
N ILE A 68 -23.09 -0.62 16.22
CA ILE A 68 -21.86 -1.42 16.26
C ILE A 68 -21.20 -1.49 14.87
N ALA A 69 -21.97 -1.64 13.79
CA ALA A 69 -21.41 -1.66 12.45
C ALA A 69 -20.78 -0.30 12.08
N GLU A 70 -21.43 0.82 12.38
CA GLU A 70 -20.94 2.18 12.14
C GLU A 70 -19.64 2.46 12.90
N ASP A 71 -19.56 2.06 14.17
CA ASP A 71 -18.37 2.25 15.01
C ASP A 71 -17.17 1.41 14.55
N ASN A 72 -17.41 0.28 13.87
CA ASN A 72 -16.35 -0.69 13.52
C ASN A 72 -16.01 -0.74 12.02
N VAL A 73 -16.83 -0.16 11.15
CA VAL A 73 -16.63 -0.24 9.70
C VAL A 73 -15.30 0.39 9.26
N GLU A 74 -14.87 1.48 9.89
CA GLU A 74 -13.59 2.13 9.57
C GLU A 74 -12.40 1.21 9.92
N LEU A 75 -12.40 0.63 11.11
CA LEU A 75 -11.34 -0.30 11.54
C LEU A 75 -11.26 -1.51 10.61
N ALA A 76 -12.40 -2.12 10.29
CA ALA A 76 -12.46 -3.28 9.42
C ALA A 76 -12.04 -2.93 7.96
N THR A 77 -12.42 -1.75 7.48
CA THR A 77 -11.96 -1.21 6.17
C THR A 77 -10.45 -1.05 6.17
N ASN A 78 -9.87 -0.45 7.21
CA ASN A 78 -8.42 -0.23 7.31
C ASN A 78 -7.65 -1.55 7.36
N PHE A 79 -8.20 -2.59 8.00
CA PHE A 79 -7.61 -3.93 7.98
C PHE A 79 -7.52 -4.49 6.54
N ILE A 80 -8.60 -4.42 5.78
CA ILE A 80 -8.64 -4.86 4.37
C ILE A 80 -7.65 -4.04 3.53
N VAL A 81 -7.64 -2.72 3.70
CA VAL A 81 -6.73 -1.80 3.00
C VAL A 81 -5.27 -2.19 3.25
N LYS A 82 -4.89 -2.45 4.51
CA LYS A 82 -3.53 -2.87 4.88
C LYS A 82 -3.15 -4.18 4.17
N SER A 83 -3.99 -5.20 4.27
CA SER A 83 -3.74 -6.49 3.62
C SER A 83 -3.65 -6.37 2.10
N ALA A 84 -4.47 -5.52 1.48
CA ALA A 84 -4.43 -5.27 0.05
C ALA A 84 -3.11 -4.60 -0.37
N CYS A 85 -2.62 -3.62 0.39
CA CYS A 85 -1.35 -2.94 0.11
C CYS A 85 -0.14 -3.86 0.27
N GLU A 86 -0.13 -4.69 1.31
CA GLU A 86 0.91 -5.69 1.56
C GLU A 86 1.01 -6.69 0.41
N LYS A 87 -0.13 -7.12 -0.14
CA LYS A 87 -0.19 -8.02 -1.30
C LYS A 87 0.16 -7.33 -2.62
N ALA A 88 -0.28 -6.09 -2.83
CA ALA A 88 -0.08 -5.39 -4.10
C ALA A 88 1.40 -5.09 -4.40
N THR A 89 2.22 -4.90 -3.37
CA THR A 89 3.65 -4.60 -3.52
C THR A 89 4.42 -5.72 -4.24
N PRO A 90 4.43 -6.99 -3.75
CA PRO A 90 5.13 -8.08 -4.43
C PRO A 90 4.52 -8.44 -5.80
N ASP A 91 3.20 -8.28 -5.98
CA ASP A 91 2.55 -8.50 -7.26
C ASP A 91 3.01 -7.48 -8.31
N MET A 92 3.18 -6.21 -7.90
CA MET A 92 3.73 -5.18 -8.77
C MET A 92 5.22 -5.39 -9.06
N ASP A 93 6.00 -5.87 -8.09
CA ASP A 93 7.42 -6.20 -8.31
C ASP A 93 7.60 -7.26 -9.40
N LYS A 94 6.78 -8.33 -9.37
CA LYS A 94 6.79 -9.35 -10.43
C LYS A 94 6.42 -8.76 -11.78
N ARG A 95 5.42 -7.88 -11.83
CA ARG A 95 5.00 -7.21 -13.06
C ARG A 95 6.09 -6.32 -13.65
N MET A 96 6.90 -5.70 -12.80
CA MET A 96 7.98 -4.78 -13.18
C MET A 96 9.34 -5.48 -13.35
N GLU A 97 9.41 -6.80 -13.20
CA GLU A 97 10.67 -7.55 -13.21
C GLU A 97 11.48 -7.29 -14.49
N ASN A 98 10.84 -7.34 -15.65
CA ASN A 98 11.48 -7.04 -16.93
C ASN A 98 12.06 -5.62 -16.99
N GLU A 99 11.36 -4.62 -16.46
CA GLU A 99 11.82 -3.22 -16.43
C GLU A 99 13.11 -3.07 -15.60
N PHE A 100 13.21 -3.81 -14.50
CA PHE A 100 14.40 -3.82 -13.66
C PHE A 100 15.55 -4.57 -14.34
N LEU A 101 15.26 -5.72 -14.97
CA LEU A 101 16.27 -6.53 -15.67
C LEU A 101 16.88 -5.78 -16.85
N MET A 102 16.10 -5.07 -17.66
CA MET A 102 16.62 -4.30 -18.78
C MET A 102 17.62 -3.23 -18.36
N ARG A 103 17.38 -2.57 -17.21
CA ARG A 103 18.29 -1.59 -16.62
C ARG A 103 19.56 -2.22 -16.10
N LYS A 104 19.43 -3.33 -15.38
CA LYS A 104 20.58 -4.11 -14.87
C LYS A 104 21.45 -4.63 -16.02
N GLN A 105 20.86 -5.16 -17.08
CA GLN A 105 21.57 -5.68 -18.25
C GLN A 105 22.35 -4.57 -18.97
N ALA A 106 21.71 -3.42 -19.20
CA ALA A 106 22.39 -2.27 -19.78
C ALA A 106 23.62 -1.84 -18.95
N ARG A 107 23.46 -1.79 -17.61
CA ARG A 107 24.57 -1.48 -16.70
C ARG A 107 25.70 -2.51 -16.79
N GLN A 108 25.39 -3.81 -16.89
CA GLN A 108 26.40 -4.87 -17.06
C GLN A 108 27.18 -4.74 -18.37
N GLU A 109 26.53 -4.23 -19.42
CA GLU A 109 27.14 -3.93 -20.72
C GLU A 109 27.90 -2.58 -20.72
N GLY A 110 27.99 -1.89 -19.57
CA GLY A 110 28.67 -0.60 -19.46
C GLY A 110 27.93 0.57 -20.09
N ARG A 111 26.63 0.41 -20.38
CA ARG A 111 25.77 1.45 -20.98
C ARG A 111 24.63 1.87 -20.06
N GLN A 112 24.12 3.07 -20.28
CA GLN A 112 22.91 3.52 -19.60
C GLN A 112 21.67 2.98 -20.32
N TYR A 113 20.70 2.50 -19.56
CA TYR A 113 19.42 2.12 -20.14
C TYR A 113 18.61 3.37 -20.52
N ALA A 114 18.18 3.41 -21.78
CA ALA A 114 17.19 4.35 -22.27
C ALA A 114 16.28 3.61 -23.26
N ASP A 115 14.98 3.58 -22.96
CA ASP A 115 13.98 3.02 -23.86
C ASP A 115 13.96 3.84 -25.18
N PRO A 116 14.24 3.22 -26.34
CA PRO A 116 14.24 3.91 -27.64
C PRO A 116 12.90 4.54 -28.00
N VAL A 117 11.79 3.89 -27.64
CA VAL A 117 10.42 4.38 -27.91
C VAL A 117 10.13 5.59 -27.03
N ALA A 118 10.46 5.50 -25.73
CA ALA A 118 10.30 6.62 -24.82
C ALA A 118 11.20 7.82 -25.22
N LEU A 119 12.41 7.56 -25.72
CA LEU A 119 13.33 8.60 -26.18
C LEU A 119 12.80 9.34 -27.41
N ALA A 120 12.31 8.61 -28.41
CA ALA A 120 11.69 9.19 -29.59
C ALA A 120 10.46 10.05 -29.22
N ARG A 121 9.63 9.58 -28.26
CA ARG A 121 8.50 10.36 -27.74
C ARG A 121 8.95 11.61 -26.97
N ALA A 122 10.04 11.54 -26.22
CA ALA A 122 10.55 12.71 -25.49
C ALA A 122 10.99 13.83 -26.44
N GLN A 123 11.49 13.49 -27.63
CA GLN A 123 11.93 14.48 -28.63
C GLN A 123 10.77 15.32 -29.19
N SER A 124 9.54 14.78 -29.23
CA SER A 124 8.36 15.54 -29.65
C SER A 124 7.75 16.42 -28.55
N LEU A 125 8.21 16.29 -27.30
CA LEU A 125 7.70 17.09 -26.18
C LEU A 125 8.37 18.48 -26.10
N PRO A 126 7.63 19.51 -25.65
CA PRO A 126 8.19 20.82 -25.33
C PRO A 126 9.30 20.73 -24.27
N GLU A 127 10.32 21.58 -24.40
CA GLU A 127 11.52 21.54 -23.53
C GLU A 127 11.20 21.59 -22.03
N LYS A 128 10.18 22.38 -21.64
CA LYS A 128 9.79 22.56 -20.23
C LYS A 128 9.30 21.29 -19.53
N ILE A 129 8.72 20.34 -20.27
CA ILE A 129 8.16 19.09 -19.72
C ILE A 129 8.88 17.85 -20.25
N ARG A 130 9.90 18.04 -21.09
CA ARG A 130 10.63 16.95 -21.72
C ARG A 130 11.35 16.13 -20.65
N PRO A 131 11.09 14.81 -20.56
CA PRO A 131 11.87 13.92 -19.73
C PRO A 131 13.33 13.92 -20.20
N ARG A 132 14.27 14.13 -19.29
CA ARG A 132 15.71 14.06 -19.58
C ARG A 132 16.20 12.62 -19.44
N VAL A 133 17.25 12.29 -20.20
CA VAL A 133 17.99 11.03 -20.01
C VAL A 133 18.88 11.19 -18.79
N GLY A 134 18.91 10.16 -17.94
CA GLY A 134 19.69 10.15 -16.70
C GLY A 134 18.82 10.08 -15.46
N ALA A 135 19.46 10.28 -14.31
CA ALA A 135 18.82 10.13 -13.00
C ALA A 135 17.69 11.15 -12.78
N ILE A 136 16.64 10.70 -12.10
CA ILE A 136 15.50 11.54 -11.72
C ILE A 136 15.90 12.47 -10.57
N THR A 137 15.50 13.73 -10.65
CA THR A 137 15.73 14.71 -9.57
C THR A 137 14.81 14.48 -8.38
N ALA A 138 15.22 14.92 -7.18
CA ALA A 138 14.37 14.86 -5.98
C ALA A 138 13.03 15.59 -6.18
N GLN A 139 13.04 16.72 -6.89
CA GLN A 139 11.82 17.48 -7.20
C GLN A 139 10.84 16.68 -8.09
N GLN A 140 11.35 15.89 -9.03
CA GLN A 140 10.51 15.01 -9.85
C GLN A 140 10.00 13.79 -9.08
N MET A 141 10.77 13.31 -8.09
CA MET A 141 10.35 12.21 -7.21
C MET A 141 9.35 12.63 -6.12
N ALA A 142 9.23 13.93 -5.82
CA ALA A 142 8.44 14.44 -4.71
C ALA A 142 6.98 13.94 -4.71
N ILE A 143 6.34 13.80 -5.88
CA ILE A 143 4.98 13.26 -5.98
C ILE A 143 4.88 11.80 -5.53
N TYR A 144 5.92 11.00 -5.80
CA TYR A 144 5.96 9.61 -5.38
C TYR A 144 6.24 9.47 -3.89
N GLU A 145 7.07 10.35 -3.33
CA GLU A 145 7.27 10.42 -1.89
C GLU A 145 5.97 10.85 -1.17
N GLU A 146 5.18 11.73 -1.78
CA GLU A 146 3.87 12.12 -1.23
C GLU A 146 2.91 10.92 -1.13
N PHE A 147 2.90 10.03 -2.14
CA PHE A 147 2.12 8.77 -2.06
C PHE A 147 2.51 7.90 -0.86
N SER A 148 3.78 7.91 -0.45
CA SER A 148 4.21 7.18 0.75
C SER A 148 3.74 7.85 2.04
N SER A 149 3.69 9.18 2.05
CA SER A 149 3.38 9.96 3.25
C SER A 149 1.90 9.93 3.64
N LYS A 150 1.01 9.73 2.66
CA LYS A 150 -0.45 9.83 2.84
C LYS A 150 -1.16 8.61 2.25
N ILE A 151 -1.30 7.56 3.05
CA ILE A 151 -2.09 6.37 2.70
C ILE A 151 -3.52 6.54 3.22
N CYS A 152 -4.51 6.33 2.35
CA CYS A 152 -5.93 6.40 2.70
C CYS A 152 -6.25 5.47 3.89
N GLY A 153 -6.96 5.98 4.89
CA GLY A 153 -7.34 5.23 6.10
C GLY A 153 -6.25 5.18 7.18
N PHE A 154 -5.08 5.77 6.95
CA PHE A 154 -3.99 5.79 7.93
C PHE A 154 -3.53 7.21 8.25
N LYS A 155 -3.01 7.39 9.45
CA LYS A 155 -2.34 8.64 9.82
C LYS A 155 -1.13 8.85 8.91
N PRO A 156 -0.88 10.09 8.44
CA PRO A 156 0.31 10.39 7.66
C PRO A 156 1.56 10.01 8.45
N THR A 157 2.52 9.36 7.79
CA THR A 157 3.79 9.00 8.42
C THR A 157 4.61 10.28 8.63
N THR A 158 4.93 10.58 9.88
CA THR A 158 5.79 11.72 10.23
C THR A 158 7.27 11.32 10.18
N ALA A 159 8.17 12.30 10.18
CA ALA A 159 9.61 12.03 10.23
C ALA A 159 10.01 11.27 11.51
N GLU A 160 9.31 11.50 12.63
CA GLU A 160 9.53 10.79 13.89
C GLU A 160 9.15 9.31 13.78
N ASP A 161 8.03 9.01 13.12
CA ASP A 161 7.58 7.62 12.89
C ASP A 161 8.60 6.83 12.05
N MET A 162 9.20 7.45 11.02
CA MET A 162 10.23 6.81 10.19
C MET A 162 11.51 6.48 10.95
N ILE A 163 11.89 7.30 11.94
CA ILE A 163 13.09 7.09 12.77
C ILE A 163 12.88 5.89 13.72
N VAL A 164 11.67 5.76 14.26
CA VAL A 164 11.29 4.64 15.13
C VAL A 164 11.27 3.33 14.33
N ASP A 165 10.61 3.30 13.16
CA ASP A 165 10.56 2.11 12.31
C ASP A 165 11.97 1.64 11.89
N TYR A 166 12.86 2.57 11.50
CA TYR A 166 14.24 2.25 11.16
C TYR A 166 15.03 1.65 12.35
N SER A 167 14.78 2.15 13.56
CA SER A 167 15.41 1.66 14.79
C SER A 167 14.92 0.24 15.16
N VAL A 168 13.62 -0.01 14.98
CA VAL A 168 13.01 -1.34 15.19
C VAL A 168 13.50 -2.35 14.14
N MET A 169 13.61 -1.97 12.87
CA MET A 169 14.14 -2.82 11.80
C MET A 169 15.60 -3.24 12.06
N LYS A 170 16.45 -2.35 12.56
CA LYS A 170 17.83 -2.68 12.98
C LYS A 170 17.91 -3.63 14.16
N SER A 171 16.96 -3.54 15.10
CA SER A 171 16.91 -4.46 16.25
C SER A 171 16.44 -5.86 15.88
N SER A 172 15.78 -6.02 14.72
CA SER A 172 15.16 -7.27 14.28
C SER A 172 16.02 -8.09 13.30
N THR A 173 17.20 -7.61 12.89
CA THR A 173 18.16 -8.41 12.13
C THR A 173 18.90 -9.37 13.06
N PRO A 174 18.87 -10.71 12.84
CA PRO A 174 19.63 -11.65 13.65
C PRO A 174 21.12 -11.36 13.47
N THR A 175 21.81 -11.03 14.56
CA THR A 175 23.27 -10.95 14.60
C THR A 175 23.85 -12.27 14.11
N THR A 176 24.50 -12.24 12.95
CA THR A 176 25.27 -13.36 12.41
C THR A 176 26.27 -13.83 13.48
N MET A 177 26.21 -15.13 13.81
CA MET A 177 27.12 -15.77 14.75
C MET A 177 28.58 -15.45 14.39
N GLN A 178 29.30 -14.84 15.34
CA GLN A 178 30.74 -14.67 15.27
C GLN A 178 31.41 -16.04 15.18
N SER A 179 32.19 -16.26 14.12
CA SER A 179 33.11 -17.39 14.01
C SER A 179 34.22 -17.20 15.05
N VAL A 180 34.21 -18.04 16.09
CA VAL A 180 35.30 -18.13 17.06
C VAL A 180 36.42 -18.93 16.40
N VAL A 181 37.43 -18.21 15.90
CA VAL A 181 38.71 -18.81 15.51
C VAL A 181 39.50 -19.03 16.79
N HIS A 182 39.67 -20.29 17.20
CA HIS A 182 40.65 -20.66 18.23
C HIS A 182 41.96 -21.06 17.56
N HIS A 183 43.04 -20.44 18.06
CA HIS A 183 44.44 -20.78 17.81
C HIS A 183 44.81 -22.16 18.34
#